data_AF-A0A1X2I2S3-F1
#
_entry.id   AF-A0A1X2I2S3-F1
#
_cell.length_a   1.000
_cell.length_b   1.000
_cell.length_c   1.000
_cell.angle_alpha   90.00
_cell.angle_beta   90.00
_cell.angle_gamma   90.00
#
_symmetry.space_group_name_H-M   'P 1'
#
loop_
_entity.id
_entity.type
_entity.pdbx_description
1 polymer ?
#
loop_
_entity_poly.entity_id
_entity_poly.type
_entity_poly.pdbx_seq_one_letter_code
_entity_poly.pdbx_strand_id
1 'polypeptide(L)'
;MISCATFSMLKKQQQLFLIMVLALFFLCNSVDAVDINVLYEFKGQTYGRGDTILNGYYSYGDCIPTVYSKHPAHTIVASAPAVCFIYQNAGCKGPVLDQRLNLNNFAMGDRMNIIKKGLSFVCIQTGKPKPYDPYDD
;
A
#
# COMPACT_ATOMS: atom_id res chain seq x y z
N MET A 1 44.97 -8.84 37.99
CA MET A 1 44.42 -9.93 37.17
C MET A 1 42.97 -9.61 36.85
N ILE A 2 42.72 -8.89 35.75
CA ILE A 2 41.37 -8.56 35.31
C ILE A 2 40.86 -9.79 34.57
N SER A 3 39.87 -10.43 35.18
CA SER A 3 39.31 -11.73 34.81
C SER A 3 38.96 -11.83 33.33
N CYS A 4 39.58 -12.76 32.60
CA CYS A 4 39.26 -13.11 31.20
C CYS A 4 37.76 -13.41 30.97
N ALA A 5 37.00 -13.69 32.03
CA ALA A 5 35.57 -13.95 31.94
C ALA A 5 34.74 -12.70 31.55
N THR A 6 35.11 -11.50 32.02
CA THR A 6 34.33 -10.29 31.72
C THR A 6 34.53 -9.81 30.28
N PHE A 7 35.74 -9.97 29.72
CA PHE A 7 36.03 -9.65 28.32
C PHE A 7 35.32 -10.58 27.33
N SER A 8 35.22 -11.87 27.65
CA SER A 8 34.51 -12.87 26.82
C SER A 8 33.00 -12.61 26.79
N MET A 9 32.41 -12.21 27.93
CA MET A 9 31.00 -11.84 28.02
C MET A 9 30.67 -10.56 27.23
N LEU A 10 31.52 -9.53 27.31
CA LEU A 10 31.34 -8.29 26.55
C LEU A 10 31.32 -8.54 25.03
N LYS A 11 32.21 -9.43 24.55
CA LYS A 11 32.34 -9.76 23.12
C LYS A 11 31.12 -10.51 22.58
N LYS A 12 30.57 -11.45 23.35
CA LYS A 12 29.32 -12.15 23.01
C LYS A 12 28.12 -11.20 22.98
N GLN A 13 28.04 -10.28 23.94
CA GLN A 13 26.94 -9.32 24.03
C GLN A 13 26.96 -8.31 22.87
N GLN A 14 28.15 -7.83 22.46
CA GLN A 14 28.30 -7.01 21.25
C GLN A 14 27.89 -7.76 19.98
N GLN A 15 28.26 -9.03 19.84
CA GLN A 15 27.95 -9.83 18.66
C GLN A 15 26.44 -10.10 18.53
N LEU A 16 25.76 -10.39 19.65
CA LEU A 16 24.30 -10.52 19.69
C LEU A 16 23.59 -9.21 19.34
N PHE A 17 24.09 -8.09 19.84
CA PHE A 17 23.54 -6.77 19.52
C PHE A 17 23.69 -6.45 18.04
N LEU A 18 24.84 -6.78 17.44
CA LEU A 18 25.10 -6.56 16.01
C LEU A 18 24.19 -7.42 15.12
N ILE A 19 23.94 -8.68 15.50
CA ILE A 19 22.99 -9.56 14.80
C ILE A 19 21.56 -9.02 14.93
N MET A 20 21.16 -8.56 16.11
CA MET A 20 19.84 -7.98 16.32
C MET A 20 19.65 -6.70 15.49
N VAL A 21 20.64 -5.81 15.45
CA VAL A 21 20.61 -4.59 14.62
C VAL A 21 20.58 -4.93 13.14
N LEU A 22 21.37 -5.89 12.67
CA LEU A 22 21.33 -6.35 11.29
C LEU A 22 19.97 -6.98 10.95
N ALA A 23 19.40 -7.81 11.81
CA ALA A 23 18.09 -8.40 11.62
C ALA A 23 16.99 -7.33 11.55
N LEU A 24 17.02 -6.34 12.45
CA LEU A 24 16.13 -5.17 12.38
C LEU A 24 16.34 -4.37 11.09
N PHE A 25 17.58 -4.18 10.65
CA PHE A 25 17.88 -3.46 9.41
C PHE A 25 17.36 -4.21 8.18
N PHE A 26 17.52 -5.54 8.12
CA PHE A 26 16.94 -6.35 7.05
C PHE A 26 15.41 -6.35 7.07
N LEU A 27 14.78 -6.44 8.26
CA LEU A 27 13.33 -6.36 8.40
C LEU A 27 12.76 -4.98 8.05
N CYS A 28 13.52 -3.90 8.27
CA CYS A 28 13.10 -2.54 7.95
C CYS A 28 13.36 -2.14 6.49
N ASN A 29 14.33 -2.75 5.80
CA ASN A 29 14.69 -2.40 4.41
C ASN A 29 14.09 -3.35 3.35
N SER A 30 13.33 -4.38 3.73
CA SER A 30 12.86 -5.40 2.78
C SER A 30 11.46 -5.17 2.21
N VAL A 31 10.96 -3.94 2.03
CA VAL A 31 9.65 -3.76 1.39
C VAL A 31 9.53 -2.40 0.66
N ASP A 32 10.18 -2.26 -0.49
CA ASP A 32 9.74 -1.34 -1.55
C ASP A 32 8.73 -2.05 -2.48
N ALA A 33 7.79 -2.80 -1.89
CA ALA A 33 6.69 -3.37 -2.66
C ALA A 33 5.60 -2.30 -2.74
N VAL A 34 5.40 -1.76 -3.94
CA VAL A 34 4.20 -1.00 -4.24
C VAL A 34 3.03 -1.97 -4.19
N ASP A 35 2.09 -1.70 -3.29
CA ASP A 35 1.01 -2.63 -2.97
C ASP A 35 -0.34 -2.21 -3.55
N ILE A 36 -0.53 -0.92 -3.81
CA ILE A 36 -1.74 -0.36 -4.38
C ILE A 36 -1.36 0.51 -5.58
N ASN A 37 -1.91 0.17 -6.74
CA ASN A 37 -1.85 0.98 -7.95
C ASN A 37 -3.22 1.60 -8.24
N VAL A 38 -3.27 2.92 -8.39
CA VAL A 38 -4.49 3.66 -8.69
C VAL A 38 -4.37 4.36 -10.02
N LEU A 39 -5.29 4.03 -10.91
CA LEU A 39 -5.48 4.65 -12.21
C LEU A 39 -6.36 5.88 -12.06
N TYR A 40 -5.88 7.05 -12.47
CA TYR A 40 -6.66 8.29 -12.49
C TYR A 40 -7.05 8.64 -13.93
N GLU A 41 -8.35 8.78 -14.19
CA GLU A 41 -8.89 9.06 -15.52
C GLU A 41 -9.08 10.54 -15.82
N PHE A 42 -8.85 10.90 -17.08
CA PHE A 42 -9.41 12.10 -17.67
C PHE A 42 -10.92 11.86 -17.89
N LYS A 43 -11.75 12.60 -17.15
CA LYS A 43 -13.21 12.48 -17.20
C LYS A 43 -13.72 12.46 -18.66
N GLY A 44 -14.25 11.31 -19.10
CA GLY A 44 -14.88 11.15 -20.42
C GLY A 44 -14.02 10.49 -21.51
N GLN A 45 -12.84 9.96 -21.19
CA GLN A 45 -12.06 9.16 -22.14
C GLN A 45 -12.11 7.67 -21.81
N THR A 46 -12.59 6.85 -22.74
CA THR A 46 -12.24 5.42 -22.81
C THR A 46 -10.82 5.32 -23.35
N TYR A 47 -9.89 4.79 -22.57
CA TYR A 47 -8.49 4.67 -22.98
C TYR A 47 -8.33 3.88 -24.28
N GLY A 48 -7.69 4.51 -25.26
CA GLY A 48 -7.16 3.86 -26.45
C GLY A 48 -5.74 3.34 -26.21
N ARG A 49 -5.28 2.44 -27.09
CA ARG A 49 -3.90 1.94 -27.07
C ARG A 49 -2.95 3.11 -27.42
N GLY A 50 -2.23 3.66 -26.43
CA GLY A 50 -1.25 4.74 -26.61
C GLY A 50 -1.48 5.99 -25.74
N ASP A 51 -2.58 6.06 -25.00
CA ASP A 51 -2.87 7.21 -24.14
C ASP A 51 -1.96 7.27 -22.90
N THR A 52 -1.60 8.48 -22.48
CA THR A 52 -0.79 8.68 -21.27
C THR A 52 -1.66 8.51 -20.03
N ILE A 53 -1.46 7.37 -19.37
CA ILE A 53 -2.17 7.01 -18.17
C ILE A 53 -1.52 7.67 -16.94
N LEU A 54 -2.32 8.30 -16.08
CA LEU A 54 -1.85 8.81 -14.79
C LEU A 54 -2.03 7.73 -13.71
N ASN A 55 -0.94 7.06 -13.35
CA ASN A 55 -0.91 6.09 -12.26
C ASN A 55 -0.33 6.72 -10.99
N GLY A 56 -0.95 6.40 -9.85
CA GLY A 56 -0.38 6.62 -8.52
C GLY A 56 -0.10 5.29 -7.85
N TYR A 57 1.12 5.15 -7.34
CA TYR A 57 1.61 3.96 -6.65
C TYR A 57 1.71 4.26 -5.16
N TYR A 58 1.08 3.43 -4.34
CA TYR A 58 0.94 3.62 -2.89
C TYR A 58 1.17 2.31 -2.15
N SER A 59 1.56 2.41 -0.88
CA SER A 59 1.64 1.28 0.04
C SER A 59 0.32 1.08 0.79
N TYR A 60 0.11 -0.11 1.36
CA TYR A 60 -0.99 -0.30 2.30
C TYR A 60 -0.85 0.65 3.50
N GLY A 61 -1.97 1.25 3.92
CA GLY A 61 -1.98 2.25 4.99
C GLY A 61 -1.73 3.69 4.53
N ASP A 62 -1.27 3.90 3.29
CA ASP A 62 -1.12 5.25 2.75
C ASP A 62 -2.47 5.95 2.58
N CYS A 63 -2.42 7.27 2.71
CA CYS A 63 -3.56 8.10 2.37
C CYS A 63 -3.60 8.41 0.88
N ILE A 64 -4.58 7.86 0.19
CA ILE A 64 -4.71 7.94 -1.26
C ILE A 64 -5.78 8.97 -1.62
N PRO A 65 -5.47 9.96 -2.48
CA PRO A 65 -6.47 10.90 -2.94
C PRO A 65 -7.45 10.22 -3.90
N THR A 66 -8.74 10.54 -3.80
CA THR A 66 -9.73 10.08 -4.80
C THR A 66 -9.64 10.83 -6.12
N VAL A 67 -8.99 12.01 -6.12
CA VAL A 67 -8.75 12.84 -7.29
C VAL A 67 -7.30 13.33 -7.24
N TYR A 68 -6.52 13.04 -8.27
CA TYR A 68 -5.13 13.50 -8.40
C TYR A 68 -5.00 14.41 -9.62
N SER A 69 -4.47 15.63 -9.43
CA SER A 69 -4.33 16.61 -10.52
C SER A 69 -5.61 16.85 -11.35
N LYS A 70 -6.78 16.90 -10.70
CA LYS A 70 -8.14 17.03 -11.33
C LYS A 70 -8.65 15.76 -12.04
N HIS A 71 -7.94 14.64 -11.93
CA HIS A 71 -8.33 13.35 -12.50
C HIS A 71 -8.88 12.43 -11.40
N PRO A 72 -10.16 12.04 -11.44
CA PRO A 72 -10.71 11.09 -10.47
C PRO A 72 -10.12 9.69 -10.63
N ALA A 73 -9.97 8.98 -9.53
CA ALA A 73 -9.60 7.58 -9.51
C ALA A 73 -10.67 6.76 -10.24
N HIS A 74 -10.23 5.97 -11.21
CA HIS A 74 -11.06 5.14 -12.06
C HIS A 74 -10.82 3.64 -11.84
N THR A 75 -9.60 3.24 -11.51
CA THR A 75 -9.29 1.84 -11.20
C THR A 75 -8.37 1.77 -10.00
N ILE A 76 -8.57 0.76 -9.15
CA ILE A 76 -7.65 0.42 -8.06
C ILE A 76 -7.26 -1.03 -8.24
N VAL A 77 -5.95 -1.29 -8.27
CA VAL A 77 -5.36 -2.62 -8.27
C VAL A 77 -4.55 -2.76 -6.99
N ALA A 78 -4.69 -3.89 -6.32
CA ALA A 78 -3.99 -4.22 -5.09
C ALA A 78 -3.21 -5.53 -5.27
N SER A 79 -1.99 -5.59 -4.75
CA SER A 79 -1.12 -6.77 -4.78
C SER A 79 -1.72 -7.96 -4.01
N ALA A 80 -2.55 -7.67 -3.01
CA ALA A 80 -3.28 -8.63 -2.19
C ALA A 80 -4.71 -8.15 -1.87
N PRO A 81 -5.58 -9.05 -1.38
CA PRO A 81 -6.91 -8.68 -0.94
C PRO A 81 -6.85 -7.61 0.16
N ALA A 82 -7.72 -6.61 0.06
CA ALA A 82 -7.68 -5.44 0.91
C ALA A 82 -9.09 -4.89 1.19
N VAL A 83 -9.19 -4.08 2.23
CA VAL A 83 -10.39 -3.28 2.53
C VAL A 83 -9.99 -1.82 2.53
N CYS A 84 -10.69 -1.02 1.74
CA CYS A 84 -10.45 0.42 1.68
C CYS A 84 -11.55 1.19 2.42
N PHE A 85 -11.10 2.06 3.33
CA PHE A 85 -11.90 2.97 4.13
C PHE A 85 -11.88 4.35 3.48
N ILE A 86 -13.05 4.94 3.27
CA ILE A 86 -13.19 6.18 2.51
C ILE A 86 -13.47 7.32 3.47
N TYR A 87 -12.69 8.39 3.37
CA TYR A 87 -12.80 9.56 4.24
C TYR A 87 -13.58 10.66 3.54
N GLN A 88 -14.42 11.35 4.31
CA GLN A 88 -15.18 12.49 3.81
C GLN A 88 -14.26 13.63 3.34
N ASN A 89 -13.13 13.85 4.03
CA ASN A 89 -12.18 14.92 3.71
C ASN A 89 -10.93 14.40 3.01
N ALA A 90 -10.19 15.32 2.38
CA ALA A 90 -8.89 15.02 1.78
C ALA A 90 -7.83 14.74 2.86
N GLY A 91 -6.78 14.00 2.51
CA GLY A 91 -5.68 13.69 3.43
C GLY A 91 -6.08 12.76 4.58
N CYS A 92 -7.13 11.97 4.41
CA CYS A 92 -7.61 10.94 5.34
C CYS A 92 -7.92 11.50 6.73
N LYS A 93 -8.53 12.69 6.73
CA LYS A 93 -8.94 13.41 7.93
C LYS A 93 -10.45 13.31 8.13
N GLY A 94 -10.88 13.44 9.37
CA GLY A 94 -12.30 13.48 9.72
C GLY A 94 -12.96 12.10 9.64
N PRO A 95 -14.29 12.05 9.48
CA PRO A 95 -15.04 10.82 9.57
C PRO A 95 -14.80 9.91 8.35
N VAL A 96 -14.70 8.62 8.65
CA VAL A 96 -14.80 7.55 7.65
C VAL A 96 -16.26 7.39 7.27
N LEU A 97 -16.56 7.31 5.98
CA LEU A 97 -17.90 7.00 5.48
C LEU A 97 -18.25 5.56 5.86
N ASP A 98 -19.51 5.29 6.22
CA ASP A 98 -19.98 3.96 6.64
C ASP A 98 -19.81 2.86 5.57
N GLN A 99 -19.47 3.25 4.34
CA GLN A 99 -19.25 2.34 3.21
C GLN A 99 -17.76 2.02 3.06
N ARG A 100 -17.45 0.74 2.96
CA ARG A 100 -16.11 0.21 2.69
C ARG A 100 -16.05 -0.46 1.32
N LEU A 101 -14.91 -0.33 0.64
CA LEU A 101 -14.64 -1.04 -0.60
C LEU A 101 -13.83 -2.29 -0.28
N ASN A 102 -14.42 -3.47 -0.45
CA ASN A 102 -13.68 -4.73 -0.34
C ASN A 102 -13.05 -5.05 -1.70
N LEU A 103 -11.73 -5.10 -1.72
CA LEU A 103 -10.92 -5.44 -2.89
C LEU A 103 -10.46 -6.90 -2.78
N ASN A 104 -10.88 -7.73 -3.72
CA ASN A 104 -10.29 -9.07 -3.91
C ASN A 104 -8.97 -9.04 -4.70
N ASN A 105 -8.50 -7.83 -5.07
CA ASN A 105 -7.26 -7.40 -5.75
C ASN A 105 -7.53 -6.27 -6.76
N PHE A 106 -8.80 -6.01 -7.12
CA PHE A 106 -9.13 -5.08 -8.20
C PHE A 106 -10.53 -4.46 -8.04
N ALA A 107 -10.67 -3.18 -8.38
CA ALA A 107 -11.94 -2.48 -8.55
C ALA A 107 -11.91 -1.52 -9.74
N MET A 108 -12.98 -1.55 -10.54
CA MET A 108 -13.26 -0.62 -11.64
C MET A 108 -14.77 -0.36 -11.76
N GLY A 109 -15.16 0.60 -12.60
CA GLY A 109 -16.55 0.85 -12.96
C GLY A 109 -17.41 1.18 -11.73
N ASP A 110 -18.54 0.48 -11.56
CA ASP A 110 -19.50 0.77 -10.48
C ASP A 110 -18.94 0.60 -9.08
N ARG A 111 -17.95 -0.26 -8.90
CA ARG A 111 -17.28 -0.44 -7.60
C ARG A 111 -16.55 0.83 -7.16
N MET A 112 -16.14 1.67 -8.11
CA MET A 112 -15.47 2.94 -7.85
C MET A 112 -16.45 4.06 -7.50
N ASN A 113 -17.76 3.88 -7.68
CA ASN A 113 -18.75 4.88 -7.27
C ASN A 113 -18.75 5.10 -5.76
N ILE A 114 -18.35 4.11 -4.98
CA ILE A 114 -18.24 4.21 -3.52
C ILE A 114 -17.11 5.16 -3.13
N ILE A 115 -15.95 5.10 -3.80
CA ILE A 115 -14.82 5.99 -3.50
C ILE A 115 -15.08 7.45 -3.96
N LYS A 116 -15.90 7.66 -5.00
CA LYS A 116 -16.28 9.01 -5.49
C LYS A 116 -17.06 9.81 -4.45
N LYS A 117 -17.59 9.18 -3.40
CA LYS A 117 -18.31 9.84 -2.31
C LYS A 117 -17.37 10.50 -1.30
N GLY A 118 -16.12 10.05 -1.22
CA GLY A 118 -15.09 10.63 -0.36
C GLY A 118 -14.09 11.47 -1.14
N LEU A 119 -13.19 12.11 -0.40
CA LEU A 119 -12.09 12.88 -0.98
C LEU A 119 -10.74 12.15 -0.88
N SER A 120 -10.61 11.20 0.05
CA SER A 120 -9.45 10.32 0.16
C SER A 120 -9.85 8.96 0.72
N PHE A 121 -8.95 7.98 0.63
CA PHE A 121 -9.17 6.64 1.17
C PHE A 121 -7.86 5.99 1.60
N VAL A 122 -7.97 5.01 2.50
CA VAL A 122 -6.85 4.18 2.96
C VAL A 122 -7.21 2.73 2.72
N CYS A 123 -6.33 1.96 2.09
CA CYS A 123 -6.50 0.52 1.91
C CYS A 123 -5.62 -0.25 2.91
N ILE A 124 -6.22 -1.22 3.58
CA ILE A 124 -5.53 -2.12 4.53
C ILE A 124 -5.58 -3.53 3.97
N GLN A 125 -4.43 -4.20 3.93
CA GLN A 125 -4.32 -5.58 3.51
C GLN A 125 -5.11 -6.50 4.45
N THR A 126 -5.91 -7.40 3.87
CA THR A 126 -6.70 -8.39 4.62
C THR A 126 -6.39 -9.83 4.23
N GLY A 127 -5.60 -10.05 3.19
CA GLY A 127 -5.22 -11.39 2.72
C GLY A 127 -3.77 -11.45 2.25
N LYS A 128 -3.30 -12.67 1.95
CA LYS A 128 -1.99 -12.85 1.32
C LYS A 128 -2.04 -12.47 -0.16
N PRO A 129 -0.94 -11.97 -0.74
CA PRO A 129 -0.83 -11.83 -2.19
C PRO A 129 -1.15 -13.17 -2.85
N LYS A 130 -1.88 -13.14 -3.96
CA LYS A 130 -1.97 -14.35 -4.77
C LYS A 130 -0.57 -14.67 -5.30
N PRO A 131 -0.16 -15.94 -5.33
CA PRO A 131 1.02 -16.32 -6.09
C PRO A 131 0.85 -15.79 -7.52
N TYR A 132 1.89 -15.15 -8.06
CA TYR A 132 1.91 -14.78 -9.47
C TYR A 132 1.78 -16.05 -10.29
N ASP A 133 0.64 -16.23 -10.97
CA ASP A 133 0.44 -17.30 -11.94
C ASP A 133 0.62 -16.69 -13.34
N PRO A 134 1.70 -17.02 -14.07
CA PRO A 134 1.96 -16.47 -15.39
C PRO A 134 0.96 -16.91 -16.47
N TYR A 135 -0.06 -17.70 -16.12
CA TYR A 135 -1.06 -18.23 -17.04
C TYR A 135 -2.45 -17.56 -16.92
N ASP A 136 -2.60 -16.53 -16.09
CA ASP A 136 -3.88 -15.82 -15.85
C ASP A 136 -4.08 -14.53 -16.68
N ASP A 137 -3.24 -14.29 -17.72
CA ASP A 137 -3.34 -13.17 -18.68
C ASP A 137 -4.01 -13.55 -20.01
#